data_AF-A0A0M0HIH6-F1
#
_entry.id   AF-A0A0M0HIH6-F1
#
_cell.length_a   1.000
_cell.length_b   1.000
_cell.length_c   1.000
_cell.angle_alpha   90.00
_cell.angle_beta   90.00
_cell.angle_gamma   90.00
#
_symmetry.space_group_name_H-M   'P 1'
#
loop_
_entity.id
_entity.type
_entity.pdbx_description
1 polymer ?
#
loop_
_entity_poly.entity_id
_entity_poly.type
_entity_poly.pdbx_seq_one_letter_code
_entity_poly.pdbx_strand_id
1 'polypeptide(L)'
;MLFSSCLSASESICFGTTSNGRLEYGVQLPSSGKNFTSYSLLAELAGRTYVHSTVYDIVVSSYEQLSDELPEKVYKYAETGFESGGRFRPHKTHRNGLSVDFMTPVIDSTGKSVHLPTHPFNKFGYNIEFDKNEKYDGLSIDYDAMAAHIVALHKEARKNGVNLWRVIFDPQLQPSLFKTKYGAYLKKHVQFSKKRSWVRHDDHYHVDFAVPCRK
;
A
#
# COMPACT_ATOMS: atom_id res chain seq x y z
N MET A 1 28.23 -14.50 -31.93
CA MET A 1 27.10 -14.78 -31.01
C MET A 1 27.25 -13.84 -29.83
N LEU A 2 26.41 -12.81 -29.74
CA LEU A 2 26.34 -11.93 -28.57
C LEU A 2 25.44 -12.61 -27.55
N PHE A 3 26.04 -13.13 -26.47
CA PHE A 3 25.28 -13.57 -25.31
C PHE A 3 24.73 -12.32 -24.62
N SER A 4 23.42 -12.11 -24.76
CA SER A 4 22.71 -11.12 -23.95
C SER A 4 22.60 -11.69 -22.55
N SER A 5 23.42 -11.17 -21.63
CA SER A 5 23.32 -11.50 -20.21
C SER A 5 22.04 -10.84 -19.68
N CYS A 6 20.95 -11.61 -19.56
CA CYS A 6 19.85 -11.20 -18.69
C CYS A 6 20.40 -11.13 -17.26
N LEU A 7 20.70 -9.92 -16.78
CA LEU A 7 20.90 -9.67 -15.36
C LEU A 7 19.59 -10.03 -14.66
N SER A 8 19.54 -11.24 -14.09
CA SER A 8 18.48 -11.59 -13.13
C SER A 8 18.69 -10.69 -11.93
N ALA A 9 17.73 -9.82 -11.63
CA ALA A 9 17.73 -9.08 -10.38
C ALA A 9 17.82 -10.09 -9.23
N SER A 10 18.72 -9.85 -8.27
CA SER A 10 18.85 -10.71 -7.10
C SER A 10 17.55 -10.68 -6.30
N GLU A 11 17.07 -11.85 -5.89
CA GLU A 11 15.97 -11.93 -4.93
C GLU A 11 16.36 -11.17 -3.65
N SER A 12 15.42 -10.38 -3.13
CA SER A 12 15.64 -9.58 -1.93
C SER A 12 15.75 -10.50 -0.72
N ILE A 13 16.45 -10.03 0.32
CA ILE A 13 16.53 -10.74 1.60
C ILE A 13 16.11 -9.79 2.70
N CYS A 14 14.98 -10.05 3.33
CA CYS A 14 14.58 -9.33 4.54
C CYS A 14 15.15 -9.99 5.80
N PHE A 15 15.44 -9.17 6.81
CA PHE A 15 15.93 -9.60 8.12
C PHE A 15 15.08 -8.99 9.23
N GLY A 16 14.91 -9.74 10.32
CA GLY A 16 14.22 -9.27 11.52
C GLY A 16 12.72 -9.00 11.30
N THR A 17 12.20 -7.97 11.97
CA THR A 17 10.77 -7.60 11.93
C THR A 17 10.53 -6.25 11.27
N THR A 18 9.27 -5.93 10.97
CA THR A 18 8.89 -4.63 10.39
C THR A 18 9.31 -3.44 11.24
N SER A 19 9.48 -3.61 12.56
CA SER A 19 9.95 -2.55 13.48
C SER A 19 11.42 -2.65 13.89
N ASN A 20 12.10 -3.74 13.57
CA ASN A 20 13.52 -3.96 13.85
C ASN A 20 14.11 -4.91 12.82
N GLY A 21 14.45 -4.36 11.65
CA GLY A 21 14.91 -5.15 10.54
C GLY A 21 15.73 -4.34 9.55
N ARG A 22 16.15 -5.01 8.50
CA ARG A 22 16.87 -4.47 7.34
C ARG A 22 16.50 -5.25 6.09
N LEU A 23 16.90 -4.73 4.94
CA LEU A 23 16.66 -5.30 3.63
C LEU A 23 18.00 -5.39 2.88
N GLU A 24 18.19 -6.45 2.13
CA GLU A 24 19.22 -6.55 1.09
C GLU A 24 18.53 -6.65 -0.27
N TYR A 25 19.11 -6.00 -1.27
CA TYR A 25 18.59 -5.94 -2.64
C TYR A 25 17.14 -5.44 -2.69
N GLY A 26 16.84 -4.37 -1.95
CA GLY A 26 15.54 -3.73 -2.02
C GLY A 26 15.26 -3.19 -3.41
N VAL A 27 14.00 -3.25 -3.83
CA VAL A 27 13.55 -2.83 -5.15
C VAL A 27 12.60 -1.65 -5.00
N GLN A 28 12.83 -0.60 -5.78
CA GLN A 28 11.97 0.58 -5.78
C GLN A 28 10.67 0.29 -6.53
N LEU A 29 9.52 0.62 -5.94
CA LEU A 29 8.24 0.60 -6.65
C LEU A 29 8.24 1.64 -7.79
N PRO A 30 7.59 1.33 -8.93
CA PRO A 30 7.50 2.26 -10.06
C PRO A 30 6.66 3.48 -9.68
N SER A 31 7.09 4.66 -10.13
CA SER A 31 6.43 5.95 -9.80
C SER A 31 4.99 6.04 -10.30
N SER A 32 4.64 5.29 -11.35
CA SER A 32 3.29 5.23 -11.90
C SER A 32 3.06 3.98 -12.74
N GLY A 33 1.79 3.67 -12.99
CA GLY A 33 1.32 2.69 -13.97
C GLY A 33 -0.04 3.10 -14.54
N LYS A 34 -0.76 2.17 -15.16
CA LYS A 34 -2.02 2.45 -15.88
C LYS A 34 -3.07 3.18 -15.02
N ASN A 35 -3.21 2.79 -13.76
CA ASN A 35 -4.24 3.32 -12.86
C ASN A 35 -3.70 3.64 -11.45
N PHE A 36 -2.39 3.76 -11.27
CA PHE A 36 -1.79 4.15 -10.00
C PHE A 36 -0.63 5.12 -10.17
N THR A 37 -0.37 5.85 -9.10
CA THR A 37 0.78 6.74 -8.98
C THR A 37 1.37 6.68 -7.58
N SER A 38 2.63 7.05 -7.43
CA SER A 38 3.25 7.30 -6.14
C SER A 38 2.76 8.61 -5.53
N TYR A 39 2.85 8.73 -4.22
CA TYR A 39 2.41 9.91 -3.48
C TYR A 39 3.27 11.15 -3.68
N SER A 40 4.55 11.01 -4.06
CA SER A 40 5.49 12.13 -4.18
C SER A 40 6.78 11.76 -4.90
N LEU A 41 7.08 12.47 -6.01
CA LEU A 41 8.36 12.37 -6.72
C LEU A 41 9.55 12.68 -5.79
N LEU A 42 9.42 13.67 -4.90
CA LEU A 42 10.49 14.02 -3.96
C LEU A 42 10.80 12.89 -2.98
N ALA A 43 9.79 12.13 -2.58
CA ALA A 43 9.99 11.01 -1.68
C ALA A 43 10.60 9.79 -2.37
N GLU A 44 10.25 9.56 -3.64
CA GLU A 44 10.90 8.55 -4.47
C GLU A 44 12.39 8.86 -4.64
N LEU A 45 12.72 10.11 -4.99
CA LEU A 45 14.11 10.55 -5.13
C LEU A 45 14.87 10.48 -3.79
N ALA A 46 14.18 10.64 -2.66
CA ALA A 46 14.73 10.43 -1.32
C ALA A 46 14.83 8.94 -0.92
N GLY A 47 14.49 8.02 -1.82
CA GLY A 47 14.64 6.58 -1.64
C GLY A 47 13.65 5.93 -0.67
N ARG A 48 12.45 6.51 -0.51
CA ARG A 48 11.45 6.06 0.51
C ARG A 48 10.43 5.05 -0.01
N THR A 49 10.60 4.59 -1.24
CA THR A 49 9.66 3.74 -1.99
C THR A 49 10.21 2.35 -2.30
N TYR A 50 11.15 1.84 -1.47
CA TYR A 50 11.76 0.53 -1.64
C TYR A 50 11.08 -0.56 -0.79
N VAL A 51 10.90 -1.72 -1.41
CA VAL A 51 10.28 -2.91 -0.82
C VAL A 51 11.08 -4.17 -1.15
N HIS A 52 10.72 -5.28 -0.53
CA HIS A 52 11.18 -6.61 -0.94
C HIS A 52 10.66 -6.95 -2.35
N SER A 53 11.46 -7.61 -3.19
CA SER A 53 11.08 -8.04 -4.55
C SER A 53 9.73 -8.78 -4.62
N THR A 54 9.48 -9.76 -3.76
CA THR A 54 8.13 -10.38 -3.67
C THR A 54 7.00 -9.38 -3.39
N VAL A 55 7.23 -8.36 -2.55
CA VAL A 55 6.22 -7.32 -2.27
C VAL A 55 6.05 -6.41 -3.48
N TYR A 56 7.14 -6.10 -4.19
CA TYR A 56 7.09 -5.40 -5.48
C TYR A 56 6.17 -6.14 -6.46
N ASP A 57 6.39 -7.44 -6.66
CA ASP A 57 5.62 -8.26 -7.60
C ASP A 57 4.13 -8.27 -7.24
N ILE A 58 3.82 -8.43 -5.94
CA ILE A 58 2.44 -8.41 -5.43
C ILE A 58 1.78 -7.06 -5.71
N VAL A 59 2.44 -5.95 -5.38
CA VAL A 59 1.87 -4.61 -5.52
C VAL A 59 1.65 -4.26 -6.98
N VAL A 60 2.66 -4.47 -7.84
CA VAL A 60 2.56 -4.14 -9.27
C VAL A 60 1.51 -5.02 -9.96
N SER A 61 1.52 -6.33 -9.72
CA SER A 61 0.53 -7.25 -10.31
C SER A 61 -0.90 -6.94 -9.83
N SER A 62 -1.06 -6.46 -8.60
CA SER A 62 -2.38 -6.05 -8.08
C SER A 62 -2.92 -4.83 -8.83
N TYR A 63 -2.07 -3.86 -9.13
CA TYR A 63 -2.47 -2.70 -9.93
C TYR A 63 -2.73 -3.08 -11.38
N GLU A 64 -1.92 -3.95 -11.98
CA GLU A 64 -2.18 -4.46 -13.33
C GLU A 64 -3.55 -5.14 -13.42
N GLN A 65 -3.85 -6.05 -12.49
CA GLN A 65 -5.17 -6.71 -12.40
C GLN A 65 -6.30 -5.67 -12.26
N LEU A 66 -6.15 -4.71 -11.34
CA LEU A 66 -7.17 -3.68 -11.12
C LEU A 66 -7.33 -2.75 -12.32
N SER A 67 -6.28 -2.51 -13.10
CA SER A 67 -6.36 -1.68 -14.29
C SER A 67 -7.19 -2.31 -15.39
N ASP A 68 -7.28 -3.65 -15.39
CA ASP A 68 -8.11 -4.40 -16.32
C ASP A 68 -9.54 -4.61 -15.77
N GLU A 69 -9.68 -4.85 -14.46
CA GLU A 69 -10.99 -5.11 -13.81
C GLU A 69 -11.80 -3.83 -13.50
N LEU A 70 -11.11 -2.74 -13.16
CA LEU A 70 -11.68 -1.47 -12.69
C LEU A 70 -10.90 -0.27 -13.29
N PRO A 71 -10.89 -0.12 -14.63
CA PRO A 71 -10.07 0.87 -15.33
C PRO A 71 -10.40 2.33 -14.95
N GLU A 72 -11.59 2.58 -14.42
CA GLU A 72 -12.04 3.89 -13.96
C GLU A 72 -11.58 4.25 -12.53
N LYS A 73 -11.01 3.29 -11.78
CA LYS A 73 -10.53 3.50 -10.42
C LYS A 73 -9.05 3.83 -10.42
N VAL A 74 -8.68 4.87 -9.68
CA VAL A 74 -7.30 5.30 -9.55
C VAL A 74 -6.77 5.11 -8.14
N TYR A 75 -5.51 4.70 -8.04
CA TYR A 75 -4.87 4.32 -6.78
C TYR A 75 -3.60 5.11 -6.53
N LYS A 76 -3.20 5.17 -5.26
CA LYS A 76 -1.94 5.81 -4.89
C LYS A 76 -1.29 5.06 -3.74
N TYR A 77 -0.02 4.68 -3.90
CA TYR A 77 0.78 4.18 -2.80
C TYR A 77 1.63 5.31 -2.20
N ALA A 78 2.00 5.13 -0.93
CA ALA A 78 2.66 6.12 -0.10
C ALA A 78 4.01 5.59 0.39
N GLU A 79 4.33 5.80 1.66
CA GLU A 79 5.61 5.39 2.23
C GLU A 79 5.75 3.86 2.30
N THR A 80 6.98 3.41 2.03
CA THR A 80 7.41 2.02 2.19
C THR A 80 8.67 2.02 3.06
N GLY A 81 9.82 1.48 2.61
CA GLY A 81 11.10 1.60 3.29
C GLY A 81 12.22 2.18 2.42
N PHE A 82 13.44 2.11 2.97
CA PHE A 82 14.68 2.38 2.24
C PHE A 82 15.19 1.11 1.54
N GLU A 83 16.05 1.28 0.54
CA GLU A 83 16.68 0.18 -0.22
C GLU A 83 17.34 -0.88 0.68
N SER A 84 18.02 -0.43 1.75
CA SER A 84 18.64 -1.31 2.75
C SER A 84 17.78 -1.53 4.01
N GLY A 85 16.54 -1.05 4.01
CA GLY A 85 15.64 -1.07 5.15
C GLY A 85 16.15 -0.21 6.32
N GLY A 86 16.06 -0.72 7.55
CA GLY A 86 16.56 -0.04 8.73
C GLY A 86 15.61 1.03 9.26
N ARG A 87 16.13 1.93 10.11
CA ARG A 87 15.31 2.90 10.83
C ARG A 87 14.69 3.94 9.89
N PHE A 88 13.38 3.83 9.68
CA PHE A 88 12.62 4.70 8.79
C PHE A 88 11.82 5.77 9.56
N ARG A 89 12.41 6.95 9.83
CA ARG A 89 11.68 8.03 10.52
C ARG A 89 10.63 8.69 9.58
N PRO A 90 9.49 9.19 10.10
CA PRO A 90 9.06 9.15 11.51
C PRO A 90 8.42 7.82 11.94
N HIS A 91 8.26 6.87 11.02
CA HIS A 91 7.66 5.57 11.29
C HIS A 91 8.42 4.73 12.31
N LYS A 92 7.67 3.87 13.00
CA LYS A 92 8.22 2.84 13.88
C LYS A 92 8.45 1.52 13.14
N THR A 93 7.73 1.28 12.04
CA THR A 93 7.76 0.08 11.20
C THR A 93 8.55 0.35 9.91
N HIS A 94 8.22 -0.34 8.80
CA HIS A 94 8.80 -0.14 7.46
C HIS A 94 10.29 -0.45 7.33
N ARG A 95 10.84 -1.27 8.24
CA ARG A 95 12.29 -1.47 8.33
C ARG A 95 12.86 -2.62 7.50
N ASN A 96 12.03 -3.54 7.03
CA ASN A 96 12.50 -4.78 6.39
C ASN A 96 11.91 -5.01 4.99
N GLY A 97 11.33 -3.97 4.37
CA GLY A 97 10.76 -4.04 3.02
C GLY A 97 9.40 -4.73 2.91
N LEU A 98 8.74 -5.05 4.03
CA LEU A 98 7.49 -5.82 4.06
C LEU A 98 6.26 -5.01 4.44
N SER A 99 6.35 -3.69 4.38
CA SER A 99 5.27 -2.78 4.77
C SER A 99 5.07 -1.75 3.65
N VAL A 100 3.81 -1.48 3.31
CA VAL A 100 3.43 -0.45 2.33
C VAL A 100 2.23 0.32 2.86
N ASP A 101 2.36 1.64 2.87
CA ASP A 101 1.23 2.54 3.06
C ASP A 101 0.56 2.80 1.70
N PHE A 102 -0.76 2.81 1.69
CA PHE A 102 -1.56 3.15 0.51
C PHE A 102 -2.53 4.27 0.87
N MET A 103 -2.60 5.30 0.04
CA MET A 103 -3.55 6.38 0.25
C MET A 103 -4.97 5.87 0.06
N THR A 104 -5.87 6.37 0.90
CA THR A 104 -7.30 6.07 0.83
C THR A 104 -7.85 6.49 -0.54
N PRO A 105 -8.39 5.56 -1.33
CA PRO A 105 -9.08 5.88 -2.57
C PRO A 105 -10.28 6.78 -2.28
N VAL A 106 -10.51 7.75 -3.16
CA VAL A 106 -11.58 8.74 -3.00
C VAL A 106 -12.32 8.97 -4.31
N ILE A 107 -13.54 9.45 -4.18
CA ILE A 107 -14.36 9.97 -5.27
C ILE A 107 -14.68 11.44 -5.03
N ASP A 108 -14.80 12.20 -6.11
CA ASP A 108 -15.27 13.58 -6.07
C ASP A 108 -16.81 13.66 -5.95
N SER A 109 -17.34 14.89 -5.93
CA SER A 109 -18.78 15.14 -5.82
C SER A 109 -19.61 14.61 -6.99
N THR A 110 -18.98 14.26 -8.11
CA THR A 110 -19.62 13.64 -9.28
C THR A 110 -19.58 12.10 -9.22
N GLY A 111 -18.91 11.54 -8.21
CA GLY A 111 -18.70 10.09 -8.07
C GLY A 111 -17.52 9.56 -8.88
N LYS A 112 -16.69 10.44 -9.48
CA LYS A 112 -15.52 10.03 -10.25
C LYS A 112 -14.36 9.72 -9.31
N SER A 113 -13.68 8.59 -9.54
CA SER A 113 -12.46 8.24 -8.80
C SER A 113 -11.34 9.23 -9.11
N VAL A 114 -10.75 9.79 -8.06
CA VAL A 114 -9.64 10.76 -8.16
C VAL A 114 -8.57 10.41 -7.13
N HIS A 115 -7.35 10.88 -7.34
CA HIS A 115 -6.31 10.68 -6.35
C HIS A 115 -6.53 11.59 -5.14
N LEU A 116 -6.39 11.03 -3.94
CA LEU A 116 -6.26 11.84 -2.73
C LEU A 116 -5.11 12.85 -2.91
N PRO A 117 -5.31 14.14 -2.61
CA PRO A 117 -4.29 15.16 -2.85
C PRO A 117 -3.10 14.92 -1.93
N THR A 118 -1.89 14.93 -2.50
CA THR A 118 -0.64 14.74 -1.76
C THR A 118 0.32 15.85 -2.13
N HIS A 119 0.61 16.74 -1.17
CA HIS A 119 1.55 17.85 -1.34
C HIS A 119 2.25 18.21 -0.02
N PRO A 120 3.36 18.96 -0.02
CA PRO A 120 4.10 19.24 1.20
C PRO A 120 3.25 19.85 2.34
N PHE A 121 2.30 20.75 2.03
CA PHE A 121 1.46 21.41 3.04
C PHE A 121 0.50 20.47 3.79
N ASN A 122 0.09 19.35 3.20
CA ASN A 122 -0.74 18.34 3.88
C ASN A 122 0.08 17.12 4.31
N LYS A 123 1.41 17.31 4.47
CA LYS A 123 2.37 16.24 4.75
C LYS A 123 2.24 15.07 3.77
N PHE A 124 2.06 15.38 2.49
CA PHE A 124 1.84 14.41 1.42
C PHE A 124 0.62 13.49 1.65
N GLY A 125 -0.46 13.99 2.24
CA GLY A 125 -1.69 13.22 2.52
C GLY A 125 -1.88 12.87 3.99
N TYR A 126 -0.78 12.67 4.73
CA TYR A 126 -0.78 12.26 6.14
C TYR A 126 -1.36 13.28 7.15
N ASN A 127 -1.82 14.44 6.68
CA ASN A 127 -2.49 15.46 7.49
C ASN A 127 -3.94 15.70 7.05
N ILE A 128 -4.49 14.82 6.21
CA ILE A 128 -5.91 14.80 5.85
C ILE A 128 -6.68 14.07 6.94
N GLU A 129 -7.84 14.61 7.32
CA GLU A 129 -8.78 13.93 8.21
C GLU A 129 -10.18 14.05 7.60
N PHE A 130 -10.85 12.93 7.40
CA PHE A 130 -12.24 12.93 6.94
C PHE A 130 -13.16 13.33 8.09
N ASP A 131 -14.26 14.03 7.81
CA ASP A 131 -15.23 14.38 8.84
C ASP A 131 -16.02 13.15 9.33
N LYS A 132 -16.96 13.37 10.26
CA LYS A 132 -17.84 12.30 10.78
C LYS A 132 -18.76 11.67 9.72
N ASN A 133 -18.88 12.29 8.56
CA ASN A 133 -19.63 11.80 7.41
C ASN A 133 -18.71 11.19 6.35
N GLU A 134 -17.43 10.96 6.68
CA GLU A 134 -16.43 10.34 5.83
C GLU A 134 -16.11 11.20 4.58
N LYS A 135 -16.14 12.54 4.74
CA LYS A 135 -15.88 13.53 3.68
C LYS A 135 -14.70 14.45 3.98
N TYR A 136 -14.00 14.89 2.95
CA TYR A 136 -12.92 15.88 3.02
C TYR A 136 -12.89 16.72 1.75
N ASP A 137 -13.04 18.04 1.84
CA ASP A 137 -12.91 18.96 0.69
C ASP A 137 -13.70 18.54 -0.57
N GLY A 138 -14.96 18.15 -0.38
CA GLY A 138 -15.82 17.65 -1.47
C GLY A 138 -15.53 16.22 -1.93
N LEU A 139 -14.52 15.56 -1.36
CA LEU A 139 -14.19 14.15 -1.58
C LEU A 139 -14.91 13.25 -0.57
N SER A 140 -15.17 12.01 -0.98
CA SER A 140 -15.68 10.94 -0.10
C SER A 140 -14.82 9.68 -0.27
N ILE A 141 -14.71 8.85 0.77
CA ILE A 141 -13.96 7.60 0.71
C ILE A 141 -14.60 6.63 -0.29
N ASP A 142 -13.80 6.07 -1.20
CA ASP A 142 -14.20 5.02 -2.14
C ASP A 142 -13.88 3.64 -1.55
N TYR A 143 -14.80 3.14 -0.72
CA TYR A 143 -14.63 1.83 -0.07
C TYR A 143 -14.59 0.68 -1.06
N ASP A 144 -15.32 0.76 -2.18
CA ASP A 144 -15.31 -0.31 -3.18
C ASP A 144 -13.93 -0.42 -3.85
N ALA A 145 -13.31 0.72 -4.18
CA ALA A 145 -11.94 0.74 -4.71
C ALA A 145 -10.93 0.24 -3.66
N MET A 146 -11.02 0.70 -2.42
CA MET A 146 -10.15 0.24 -1.33
C MET A 146 -10.27 -1.27 -1.10
N ALA A 147 -11.50 -1.78 -1.03
CA ALA A 147 -11.76 -3.19 -0.80
C ALA A 147 -11.29 -4.04 -1.98
N ALA A 148 -11.52 -3.61 -3.22
CA ALA A 148 -11.00 -4.26 -4.42
C ALA A 148 -9.47 -4.40 -4.36
N HIS A 149 -8.77 -3.33 -3.97
CA HIS A 149 -7.31 -3.34 -3.88
C HIS A 149 -6.79 -4.28 -2.81
N ILE A 150 -7.37 -4.28 -1.61
CA ILE A 150 -6.97 -5.23 -0.55
C ILE A 150 -7.22 -6.68 -1.00
N VAL A 151 -8.31 -6.94 -1.74
CA VAL A 151 -8.56 -8.28 -2.32
C VAL A 151 -7.52 -8.64 -3.36
N ALA A 152 -7.16 -7.73 -4.27
CA ALA A 152 -6.12 -7.94 -5.28
C ALA A 152 -4.77 -8.25 -4.61
N LEU A 153 -4.34 -7.41 -3.65
CA LEU A 153 -3.12 -7.64 -2.86
C LEU A 153 -3.11 -9.01 -2.20
N HIS A 154 -4.22 -9.43 -1.57
CA HIS A 154 -4.29 -10.76 -0.98
C HIS A 154 -4.19 -11.87 -2.04
N LYS A 155 -4.92 -11.76 -3.15
CA LYS A 155 -4.87 -12.78 -4.23
C LYS A 155 -3.47 -12.89 -4.83
N GLU A 156 -2.82 -11.78 -5.13
CA GLU A 156 -1.45 -11.75 -5.65
C GLU A 156 -0.43 -12.23 -4.62
N ALA A 157 -0.61 -11.93 -3.33
CA ALA A 157 0.20 -12.51 -2.27
C ALA A 157 0.08 -14.04 -2.23
N ARG A 158 -1.13 -14.59 -2.39
CA ARG A 158 -1.35 -16.05 -2.46
C ARG A 158 -0.71 -16.67 -3.70
N LYS A 159 -0.75 -16.00 -4.86
CA LYS A 159 -0.07 -16.47 -6.09
C LYS A 159 1.45 -16.51 -5.92
N ASN A 160 2.01 -15.58 -5.16
CA ASN A 160 3.42 -15.53 -4.79
C ASN A 160 3.79 -16.43 -3.59
N GLY A 161 2.90 -17.34 -3.17
CA GLY A 161 3.16 -18.30 -2.11
C GLY A 161 3.22 -17.72 -0.69
N VAL A 162 2.88 -16.44 -0.50
CA VAL A 162 2.89 -15.75 0.79
C VAL A 162 1.46 -15.36 1.22
N ASN A 163 1.34 -14.50 2.23
CA ASN A 163 0.06 -13.96 2.67
C ASN A 163 0.21 -12.49 3.08
N LEU A 164 -0.89 -11.80 3.34
CA LEU A 164 -0.88 -10.56 4.11
C LEU A 164 -0.81 -10.94 5.59
N TRP A 165 0.10 -10.30 6.35
CA TRP A 165 0.12 -10.45 7.80
C TRP A 165 -1.06 -9.71 8.43
N ARG A 166 -1.26 -8.45 8.04
CA ARG A 166 -2.40 -7.64 8.48
C ARG A 166 -2.60 -6.41 7.61
N VAL A 167 -3.80 -5.86 7.66
CA VAL A 167 -4.15 -4.52 7.19
C VAL A 167 -4.49 -3.65 8.38
N ILE A 168 -3.83 -2.50 8.49
CA ILE A 168 -4.13 -1.47 9.49
C ILE A 168 -4.92 -0.38 8.78
N PHE A 169 -6.17 -0.22 9.21
CA PHE A 169 -7.10 0.80 8.74
C PHE A 169 -7.98 1.20 9.91
N ASP A 170 -8.48 2.44 9.96
CA ASP A 170 -9.25 2.93 11.11
C ASP A 170 -10.42 1.98 11.45
N PRO A 171 -10.44 1.39 12.67
CA PRO A 171 -11.52 0.49 13.08
C PRO A 171 -12.93 1.07 12.96
N GLN A 172 -13.09 2.40 13.01
CA GLN A 172 -14.38 3.07 12.84
C GLN A 172 -14.89 3.03 11.40
N LEU A 173 -13.99 2.96 10.42
CA LEU A 173 -14.30 2.96 8.98
C LEU A 173 -14.39 1.54 8.40
N GLN A 174 -13.80 0.55 9.06
CA GLN A 174 -13.89 -0.86 8.66
C GLN A 174 -15.33 -1.38 8.45
N PRO A 175 -16.35 -1.00 9.25
CA PRO A 175 -17.74 -1.39 8.98
C PRO A 175 -18.24 -0.96 7.60
N SER A 176 -17.87 0.24 7.13
CA SER A 176 -18.21 0.74 5.79
C SER A 176 -17.46 -0.06 4.71
N LEU A 177 -16.17 -0.32 4.90
CA LEU A 177 -15.37 -1.20 4.03
C LEU A 177 -16.00 -2.61 3.87
N PHE A 178 -16.55 -3.15 4.96
CA PHE A 178 -17.16 -4.47 4.99
C PHE A 178 -18.58 -4.56 4.42
N LYS A 179 -19.22 -3.43 4.11
CA LYS A 179 -20.52 -3.40 3.41
C LYS A 179 -20.37 -3.50 1.89
N THR A 180 -19.16 -3.32 1.36
CA THR A 180 -18.85 -3.46 -0.07
C THR A 180 -19.11 -4.89 -0.56
N LYS A 181 -19.20 -5.07 -1.89
CA LYS A 181 -19.31 -6.40 -2.51
C LYS A 181 -18.16 -7.35 -2.15
N TYR A 182 -17.01 -6.81 -1.75
CA TYR A 182 -15.82 -7.56 -1.35
C TYR A 182 -15.78 -7.89 0.16
N GLY A 183 -16.68 -7.33 0.96
CA GLY A 183 -16.65 -7.43 2.42
C GLY A 183 -16.65 -8.85 2.96
N ALA A 184 -17.39 -9.77 2.33
CA ALA A 184 -17.41 -11.17 2.72
C ALA A 184 -16.04 -11.87 2.52
N TYR A 185 -15.37 -11.57 1.40
CA TYR A 185 -14.02 -12.07 1.14
C TYR A 185 -13.03 -11.50 2.15
N LEU A 186 -13.06 -10.18 2.38
CA LEU A 186 -12.17 -9.50 3.32
C LEU A 186 -12.27 -10.10 4.73
N LYS A 187 -13.49 -10.27 5.26
CA LYS A 187 -13.69 -10.88 6.59
C LYS A 187 -13.15 -12.30 6.70
N LYS A 188 -13.20 -13.07 5.61
CA LYS A 188 -12.78 -14.47 5.58
C LYS A 188 -11.26 -14.63 5.44
N HIS A 189 -10.62 -13.72 4.71
CA HIS A 189 -9.25 -13.94 4.22
C HIS A 189 -8.23 -12.94 4.76
N VAL A 190 -8.64 -11.77 5.23
CA VAL A 190 -7.74 -10.68 5.60
C VAL A 190 -7.88 -10.32 7.07
N GLN A 191 -6.74 -10.23 7.76
CA GLN A 191 -6.70 -9.81 9.15
C GLN A 191 -6.60 -8.28 9.26
N PHE A 192 -7.64 -7.63 9.79
CA PHE A 192 -7.63 -6.19 10.06
C PHE A 192 -7.21 -5.87 11.50
N SER A 193 -6.53 -4.74 11.70
CA SER A 193 -6.22 -4.22 13.04
C SER A 193 -7.49 -3.80 13.77
N LYS A 194 -7.64 -4.22 15.03
CA LYS A 194 -8.81 -3.86 15.86
C LYS A 194 -8.56 -2.71 16.83
N LYS A 195 -7.29 -2.42 17.13
CA LYS A 195 -6.91 -1.38 18.08
C LYS A 195 -6.89 -0.03 17.37
N ARG A 196 -7.52 0.97 17.98
CA ARG A 196 -7.45 2.36 17.51
C ARG A 196 -6.00 2.85 17.64
N SER A 197 -5.46 3.40 16.56
CA SER A 197 -4.19 4.14 16.62
C SER A 197 -4.41 5.50 17.28
N TRP A 198 -3.38 6.04 17.91
CA TRP A 198 -3.46 7.32 18.63
C TRP A 198 -3.65 8.50 17.67
N VAL A 199 -3.15 8.35 16.43
CA VAL A 199 -3.42 9.22 15.29
C VAL A 199 -4.49 8.54 14.43
N ARG A 200 -5.43 9.30 13.87
CA ARG A 200 -6.46 8.75 12.97
C ARG A 200 -5.79 8.33 11.66
N HIS A 201 -6.16 7.17 11.11
CA HIS A 201 -5.58 6.61 9.86
C HIS A 201 -6.72 6.40 8.87
N ASP A 202 -7.38 7.49 8.50
CA ASP A 202 -8.43 7.52 7.49
C ASP A 202 -7.94 8.03 6.14
N ASP A 203 -6.79 8.72 6.10
CA ASP A 203 -6.09 9.17 4.90
C ASP A 203 -5.31 8.05 4.19
N HIS A 204 -4.96 6.98 4.90
CA HIS A 204 -4.25 5.83 4.35
C HIS A 204 -4.59 4.52 5.09
N TYR A 205 -4.25 3.40 4.47
CA TYR A 205 -4.21 2.08 5.10
C TYR A 205 -2.83 1.47 4.89
N HIS A 206 -2.38 0.73 5.89
CA HIS A 206 -1.06 0.12 5.91
C HIS A 206 -1.19 -1.39 5.79
N VAL A 207 -0.40 -2.00 4.91
CA VAL A 207 -0.41 -3.45 4.70
C VAL A 207 0.97 -4.00 5.04
N ASP A 208 0.99 -4.97 5.96
CA ASP A 208 2.16 -5.77 6.24
C ASP A 208 2.06 -7.11 5.49
N PHE A 209 3.12 -7.50 4.79
CA PHE A 209 3.21 -8.75 4.03
C PHE A 209 3.94 -9.83 4.84
N ALA A 210 3.47 -11.07 4.76
CA ALA A 210 4.02 -12.22 5.47
C ALA A 210 5.07 -12.97 4.62
N VAL A 211 6.09 -12.25 4.15
CA VAL A 211 7.27 -12.84 3.48
C VAL A 211 8.22 -13.39 4.55
N PRO A 212 8.71 -14.63 4.45
CA PRO A 212 9.67 -15.17 5.41
C PRO A 212 11.00 -14.39 5.41
N CYS A 213 11.38 -13.87 6.57
CA CYS A 213 12.66 -13.17 6.76
C CYS A 213 13.68 -14.04 7.49
N ARG A 214 14.97 -13.74 7.24
CA ARG A 214 16.06 -14.24 8.07
C ARG A 214 16.02 -13.57 9.44
N LYS A 215 16.54 -14.27 10.45
CA LYS A 215 16.67 -13.72 11.80
C LYS A 215 17.72 -12.62 11.85
#